data_AF-F2R1J4-F1
#
_entry.id   AF-F2R1J4-F1
#
_cell.length_a   1.000
_cell.length_b   1.000
_cell.length_c   1.000
_cell.angle_alpha   90.00
_cell.angle_beta   90.00
_cell.angle_gamma   90.00
#
_symmetry.space_group_name_H-M   'P 1'
#
loop_
_entity.id
_entity.type
_entity.pdbx_description
1 polymer ?
#
loop_
_entity_poly.entity_id
_entity_poly.type
_entity_poly.pdbx_seq_one_letter_code
_entity_poly.pdbx_strand_id
1 'polypeptide(L)'
;MAAERTQDRERDRERDRPGPRIRLDLPRERRARLLPEYDPEAFGRLSERIARFLGTGRFLVWMTLTIVVWVLWNIFAPGALKFDEYPFIFLTLALSLQASYAAPLILLAQNRQDDRDRVNLEQDRKQNERSIADTEYLTREIAALRMGLGEVATRDWIRSELQDLIKELEERRDLFPSGDAHGRDVPDR
;
A
#
# COMPACT_ATOMS: atom_id res chain seq x y z
N MET A 1 40.04 -26.49 63.57
CA MET A 1 40.60 -25.40 62.72
C MET A 1 40.27 -25.60 61.23
N ALA A 2 38.98 -25.78 60.87
CA ALA A 2 38.58 -26.02 59.48
C ALA A 2 37.31 -25.26 59.04
N ALA A 3 36.74 -24.42 59.89
CA ALA A 3 35.49 -23.69 59.62
C ALA A 3 35.70 -22.21 59.22
N GLU A 4 36.93 -21.67 59.32
CA GLU A 4 37.21 -20.26 59.02
C GLU A 4 37.59 -20.01 57.56
N ARG A 5 38.12 -21.01 56.84
CA ARG A 5 38.60 -20.84 55.46
C ARG A 5 37.49 -20.75 54.41
N THR A 6 36.25 -21.11 54.77
CA THR A 6 35.11 -21.07 53.84
C THR A 6 34.39 -19.73 53.84
N GLN A 7 34.46 -18.93 54.92
CA GLN A 7 33.80 -17.62 54.96
C GLN A 7 34.56 -16.54 54.18
N ASP A 8 35.90 -16.61 54.11
CA ASP A 8 36.69 -15.62 53.36
C ASP A 8 36.49 -15.74 51.84
N ARG A 9 36.22 -16.95 51.32
CA ARG A 9 35.98 -17.16 49.88
C ARG A 9 34.62 -16.62 49.40
N GLU A 10 33.65 -16.45 50.29
CA GLU A 10 32.34 -15.91 49.93
C GLU A 10 32.35 -14.37 49.91
N ARG A 11 33.15 -13.73 50.77
CA ARG A 11 33.30 -12.25 50.78
C ARG A 11 33.96 -11.69 49.53
N ASP A 12 34.84 -12.47 48.87
CA ASP A 12 35.50 -12.05 47.64
C ASP A 12 34.62 -12.20 46.38
N ARG A 13 33.56 -13.03 46.42
CA ARG A 13 32.65 -13.20 45.26
C ARG A 13 31.60 -12.10 45.12
N GLU A 14 31.37 -11.30 46.15
CA GLU A 14 30.33 -10.27 46.12
C GLU A 14 30.85 -8.90 45.65
N ARG A 15 32.17 -8.76 45.48
CA ARG A 15 32.82 -7.52 44.99
C ARG A 15 32.84 -7.35 43.47
N ASP A 16 32.45 -8.36 42.70
CA ASP A 16 32.53 -8.35 41.24
C ASP A 16 31.15 -8.38 40.56
N ARG A 17 30.18 -7.64 41.11
CA ARG A 17 28.97 -7.29 40.35
C ARG A 17 29.28 -6.07 39.50
N PRO A 18 29.38 -6.19 38.16
CA PRO A 18 29.57 -5.03 37.31
C PRO A 18 28.36 -4.10 37.49
N GLY A 19 28.61 -2.93 38.09
CA GLY A 19 27.59 -1.90 38.27
C GLY A 19 26.94 -1.52 36.93
N PRO A 20 25.72 -0.94 36.94
CA PRO A 20 25.03 -0.58 35.72
C PRO A 20 25.92 0.40 34.94
N ARG A 21 26.48 -0.07 33.83
CA ARG A 21 27.28 0.78 32.93
C ARG A 21 26.31 1.80 32.34
N ILE A 22 26.32 3.01 32.89
CA ILE A 22 25.66 4.16 32.27
C ILE A 22 26.38 4.39 30.95
N ARG A 23 25.81 3.87 29.85
CA ARG A 23 26.25 4.17 28.49
C ARG A 23 26.00 5.67 28.27
N LEU A 24 27.08 6.45 28.22
CA LEU A 24 27.07 7.88 27.91
C LEU A 24 26.94 8.17 26.39
N ASP A 25 26.64 7.18 25.56
CA ASP A 25 26.63 7.32 24.09
C ASP A 25 25.27 7.68 23.48
N LEU A 26 24.25 8.02 24.28
CA LEU A 26 23.05 8.64 23.72
C LEU A 26 23.16 10.15 23.93
N PRO A 27 23.28 10.97 22.86
CA PRO A 27 23.14 12.40 22.99
C PRO A 27 21.75 12.67 23.55
N ARG A 28 21.72 13.09 24.81
CA ARG A 28 20.50 13.51 25.50
C ARG A 28 20.15 14.88 24.94
N GLU A 29 19.53 14.90 23.77
CA GLU A 29 18.89 16.09 23.21
C GLU A 29 17.73 16.49 24.13
N ARG A 30 18.04 17.19 25.22
CA ARG A 30 17.07 18.08 25.86
C ARG A 30 16.84 19.25 24.92
N ARG A 31 16.15 19.01 23.81
CA ARG A 31 15.46 20.08 23.09
C ARG A 31 14.32 20.51 24.02
N ALA A 32 14.54 21.58 24.76
CA ALA A 32 13.45 22.36 25.31
C ALA A 32 12.61 22.84 24.12
N ARG A 33 11.61 22.03 23.74
CA ARG A 33 10.64 22.40 22.69
C ARG A 33 9.74 23.46 23.31
N LEU A 34 10.19 24.72 23.22
CA LEU A 34 9.37 25.92 23.36
C LEU A 34 8.57 26.21 22.08
N LEU A 35 8.36 25.21 21.23
CA LEU A 35 7.49 25.32 20.07
C LEU A 35 6.10 24.86 20.52
N PRO A 36 5.05 25.67 20.31
CA PRO A 36 3.68 25.21 20.46
C PRO A 36 3.53 23.90 19.70
N GLU A 37 3.06 22.86 20.38
CA GLU A 37 2.76 21.57 19.77
C GLU A 37 1.66 21.80 18.73
N TYR A 38 2.07 22.00 17.48
CA TYR A 38 1.18 22.13 16.35
C TYR A 38 0.51 20.77 16.17
N ASP A 39 -0.74 20.65 16.65
CA ASP A 39 -1.50 19.40 16.63
C ASP A 39 -1.88 19.04 15.17
N PRO A 40 -1.15 18.10 14.55
CA PRO A 40 -1.32 17.79 13.13
C PRO A 40 -2.68 17.12 12.86
N GLU A 41 -3.36 16.60 13.88
CA GLU A 41 -4.64 15.90 13.76
C GLU A 41 -5.82 16.88 13.62
N ALA A 42 -5.78 18.02 14.31
CA ALA A 42 -6.78 19.07 14.19
C ALA A 42 -6.73 19.73 12.80
N PHE A 43 -5.52 20.03 12.33
CA PHE A 43 -5.30 20.57 10.99
C PHE A 43 -5.63 19.54 9.90
N GLY A 44 -5.34 18.27 10.13
CA GLY A 44 -5.66 17.22 9.17
C GLY A 44 -7.15 17.10 8.85
N ARG A 45 -7.99 17.20 9.89
CA ARG A 45 -9.46 17.22 9.77
C ARG A 45 -9.97 18.50 9.12
N LEU A 46 -9.36 19.66 9.43
CA LEU A 46 -9.71 20.93 8.81
C LEU A 46 -9.40 20.94 7.31
N SER A 47 -8.20 20.52 6.91
CA SER A 47 -7.80 20.44 5.50
C SER A 47 -8.68 19.48 4.69
N GLU A 48 -9.08 18.34 5.26
CA GLU A 48 -10.00 17.40 4.58
C GLU A 48 -11.41 17.99 4.39
N ARG A 49 -11.86 18.81 5.34
CA ARG A 49 -13.13 19.54 5.21
C ARG A 49 -13.03 20.63 4.15
N ILE A 50 -11.92 21.39 4.13
CA ILE A 50 -11.64 22.42 3.12
C ILE A 50 -11.52 21.79 1.73
N ALA A 51 -10.80 20.67 1.58
CA ALA A 51 -10.65 19.99 0.29
C ALA A 51 -12.00 19.52 -0.28
N ARG A 52 -12.85 18.92 0.55
CA ARG A 52 -14.22 18.54 0.13
C ARG A 52 -15.08 19.76 -0.21
N PHE A 53 -14.86 20.88 0.48
CA PHE A 53 -15.61 22.11 0.26
C PHE A 53 -15.18 22.84 -1.02
N LEU A 54 -13.87 22.96 -1.29
CA LEU A 54 -13.31 23.59 -2.49
C LEU A 54 -13.49 22.73 -3.75
N GLY A 55 -13.43 21.41 -3.63
CA GLY A 55 -13.63 20.49 -4.76
C GLY A 55 -15.09 20.40 -5.24
N THR A 56 -16.03 20.91 -4.45
CA THR A 56 -17.45 20.93 -4.83
C THR A 56 -17.80 22.30 -5.43
N GLY A 57 -18.32 22.35 -6.66
CA GLY A 57 -18.70 23.60 -7.35
C GLY A 57 -19.69 24.51 -6.58
N ARG A 58 -20.25 24.03 -5.47
CA ARG A 58 -21.07 24.79 -4.51
C ARG A 58 -20.33 25.98 -3.88
N PHE A 59 -19.01 25.93 -3.69
CA PHE A 59 -18.25 27.07 -3.16
C PHE A 59 -18.30 28.27 -4.11
N LEU A 60 -18.07 28.01 -5.40
CA LEU A 60 -18.13 29.04 -6.44
C LEU A 60 -19.53 29.66 -6.51
N VAL A 61 -20.59 28.85 -6.45
CA VAL A 61 -21.97 29.35 -6.44
C VAL A 61 -22.24 30.28 -5.26
N TRP A 62 -21.85 29.91 -4.04
CA TRP A 62 -22.00 30.75 -2.85
C TRP A 62 -21.18 32.05 -2.93
N MET A 63 -19.95 31.98 -3.43
CA MET A 63 -19.10 33.16 -3.64
C MET A 63 -19.72 34.12 -4.65
N THR A 64 -20.17 33.62 -5.80
CA THR A 64 -20.84 34.44 -6.83
C THR A 64 -22.12 35.05 -6.28
N LEU A 65 -22.93 34.28 -5.56
CA LEU A 65 -24.15 34.79 -4.94
C LEU A 65 -23.85 35.93 -3.95
N THR A 66 -22.81 35.79 -3.14
CA THR A 66 -22.41 36.81 -2.16
C THR A 66 -22.00 38.12 -2.86
N ILE A 67 -21.21 38.03 -3.93
CA ILE A 67 -20.81 39.20 -4.74
C ILE A 67 -22.04 39.84 -5.38
N VAL A 68 -22.92 39.04 -5.99
CA VAL A 68 -24.15 39.54 -6.62
C VAL A 68 -25.04 40.24 -5.59
N VAL A 69 -25.28 39.64 -4.43
CA VAL A 69 -26.07 40.25 -3.35
C VAL A 69 -25.44 41.55 -2.87
N TRP A 70 -24.12 41.63 -2.73
CA TRP A 70 -23.41 42.86 -2.34
C TRP A 70 -23.57 43.98 -3.37
N VAL A 71 -23.43 43.64 -4.66
CA VAL A 71 -23.59 44.60 -5.76
C VAL A 71 -25.04 45.07 -5.85
N LEU A 72 -26.02 44.16 -5.78
CA LEU A 72 -27.44 44.50 -5.77
C LEU A 72 -27.78 45.38 -4.57
N TRP A 73 -27.27 45.06 -3.38
CA TRP A 73 -27.48 45.88 -2.19
C TRP A 73 -26.98 47.30 -2.40
N ASN A 74 -25.76 47.49 -2.92
CA ASN A 74 -25.21 48.84 -3.15
C ASN A 74 -25.87 49.60 -4.31
N ILE A 75 -26.46 48.92 -5.29
CA ILE A 75 -27.21 49.55 -6.39
C ILE A 75 -28.61 49.98 -5.94
N PHE A 76 -29.33 49.11 -5.22
CA PHE A 76 -30.72 49.36 -4.82
C PHE A 76 -30.85 50.10 -3.48
N ALA A 77 -29.76 50.22 -2.70
CA ALA A 77 -29.77 51.00 -1.47
C ALA A 77 -30.04 52.50 -1.74
N PRO A 78 -30.92 53.15 -0.94
CA PRO A 78 -31.08 54.59 -0.97
C PRO A 78 -29.73 55.30 -0.73
N GLY A 79 -29.50 56.47 -1.33
CA GLY A 79 -28.21 57.18 -1.28
C GLY A 79 -27.63 57.44 0.12
N ALA A 80 -28.44 57.38 1.18
CA ALA A 80 -28.00 57.50 2.57
C ALA A 80 -27.43 56.20 3.18
N LEU A 81 -27.64 55.04 2.55
CA LEU A 81 -27.22 53.71 3.01
C LEU A 81 -26.27 53.01 2.02
N LYS A 82 -25.84 53.71 0.98
CA LYS A 82 -24.82 53.22 0.04
C LYS A 82 -23.48 53.12 0.79
N PHE A 83 -23.13 51.91 1.17
CA PHE A 83 -21.89 51.65 1.90
C PHE A 83 -20.68 51.62 0.96
N ASP A 84 -20.88 51.24 -0.31
CA ASP A 84 -19.84 51.02 -1.32
C ASP A 84 -20.33 51.44 -2.71
N GLU A 85 -20.22 52.73 -3.03
CA GLU A 85 -20.58 53.28 -4.35
C GLU A 85 -19.51 52.96 -5.40
N TYR A 86 -19.88 52.98 -6.69
CA TYR A 86 -18.95 52.69 -7.79
C TYR A 86 -17.67 53.54 -7.66
N PRO A 87 -16.46 52.95 -7.53
CA PRO A 87 -16.02 51.66 -8.09
C PRO A 87 -15.98 50.44 -7.12
N PHE A 88 -16.77 50.39 -6.04
CA PHE A 88 -16.80 49.27 -5.07
C PHE A 88 -15.46 49.00 -4.38
N ILE A 89 -14.93 50.01 -3.68
CA ILE A 89 -13.62 49.95 -3.03
C ILE A 89 -13.60 48.91 -1.90
N PHE A 90 -14.70 48.76 -1.15
CA PHE A 90 -14.75 47.81 -0.04
C PHE A 90 -14.78 46.37 -0.55
N LEU A 91 -15.57 46.09 -1.59
CA LEU A 91 -15.56 44.78 -2.26
C LEU A 91 -14.14 44.44 -2.77
N THR A 92 -13.46 45.41 -3.38
CA THR A 92 -12.11 45.23 -3.92
C THR A 92 -11.09 44.95 -2.81
N LEU A 93 -11.16 45.70 -1.70
CA LEU A 93 -10.30 45.49 -0.54
C LEU A 93 -10.56 44.12 0.10
N ALA A 94 -11.82 43.71 0.23
CA ALA A 94 -12.18 42.41 0.76
C ALA A 94 -11.67 41.26 -0.11
N LEU A 95 -11.84 41.35 -1.43
CA LEU A 95 -11.36 40.33 -2.38
C LEU A 95 -9.83 40.25 -2.42
N SER A 96 -9.13 41.38 -2.35
CA SER A 96 -7.65 41.39 -2.32
C SER A 96 -7.10 40.78 -1.03
N LEU A 97 -7.72 41.09 0.12
CA LEU A 97 -7.40 40.44 1.39
C LEU A 97 -7.71 38.94 1.37
N GLN A 98 -8.86 38.56 0.80
CA GLN A 98 -9.25 37.16 0.67
C GLN A 98 -8.20 36.37 -0.12
N ALA A 99 -7.74 36.90 -1.27
CA ALA A 99 -6.70 36.27 -2.07
C ALA A 99 -5.37 36.17 -1.30
N SER A 100 -4.99 37.22 -0.57
CA SER A 100 -3.75 37.26 0.22
C SER A 100 -3.72 36.21 1.34
N TYR A 101 -4.84 35.99 2.03
CA TYR A 101 -4.94 34.97 3.08
C TYR A 101 -5.19 33.55 2.53
N ALA A 102 -5.78 33.43 1.35
CA ALA A 102 -5.97 32.13 0.70
C ALA A 102 -4.63 31.48 0.34
N ALA A 103 -3.66 32.24 -0.16
CA ALA A 103 -2.35 31.72 -0.55
C ALA A 103 -1.63 30.90 0.56
N PRO A 104 -1.42 31.42 1.78
CA PRO A 104 -0.76 30.66 2.85
C PRO A 104 -1.60 29.46 3.32
N LEU A 105 -2.93 29.58 3.35
CA LEU A 105 -3.81 28.44 3.68
C LEU A 105 -3.71 27.32 2.64
N ILE A 106 -3.66 27.67 1.36
CA ILE A 106 -3.50 26.72 0.26
C ILE A 106 -2.12 26.06 0.36
N LEU A 107 -1.05 26.82 0.60
CA LEU A 107 0.31 26.29 0.76
C LEU A 107 0.41 25.30 1.95
N LEU A 108 -0.25 25.61 3.06
CA LEU A 108 -0.32 24.72 4.22
C LEU A 108 -1.12 23.43 3.91
N ALA A 109 -2.19 23.54 3.13
CA ALA A 109 -2.96 22.38 2.68
C ALA A 109 -2.17 21.51 1.70
N GLN A 110 -1.37 22.13 0.82
CA GLN A 110 -0.52 21.46 -0.18
C GLN A 110 0.64 20.70 0.47
N ASN A 111 1.39 21.31 1.39
CA ASN A 111 2.50 20.63 2.08
C ASN A 111 2.12 19.27 2.68
N ARG A 112 0.88 19.14 3.17
CA ARG A 112 0.38 17.89 3.76
C ARG A 112 -0.13 16.89 2.72
N GLN A 113 -0.59 17.36 1.56
CA GLN A 113 -0.89 16.47 0.43
C GLN A 113 0.41 15.87 -0.10
N ASP A 114 1.44 16.70 -0.28
CA ASP A 114 2.76 16.27 -0.74
C ASP A 114 3.40 15.23 0.20
N ASP A 115 3.26 15.40 1.52
CA ASP A 115 3.74 14.42 2.51
C ASP A 115 3.02 13.07 2.41
N ARG A 116 1.70 13.06 2.22
CA ARG A 116 0.92 11.82 2.01
C ARG A 116 1.28 11.16 0.70
N ASP A 117 1.39 11.94 -0.36
CA ASP A 117 1.71 11.46 -1.71
C ASP A 117 3.12 10.87 -1.72
N ARG A 118 4.06 11.45 -0.97
CA ARG A 118 5.40 10.88 -0.76
C ARG A 118 5.34 9.51 -0.08
N VAL A 119 4.57 9.35 0.99
CA VAL A 119 4.43 8.06 1.70
C VAL A 119 3.79 7.01 0.79
N ASN A 120 2.75 7.38 0.04
CA ASN A 120 2.11 6.47 -0.92
C ASN A 120 3.11 6.04 -2.01
N LEU A 121 3.89 6.98 -2.57
CA LEU A 121 4.93 6.67 -3.56
C LEU A 121 6.02 5.74 -3.01
N GLU A 122 6.43 5.91 -1.76
CA GLU A 122 7.40 5.02 -1.11
C GLU A 122 6.82 3.61 -0.89
N GLN A 123 5.54 3.50 -0.54
CA GLN A 123 4.85 2.21 -0.42
C GLN A 123 4.69 1.51 -1.77
N ASP A 124 4.29 2.25 -2.81
CA ASP A 124 4.15 1.72 -4.17
C ASP A 124 5.48 1.20 -4.71
N ARG A 125 6.58 1.92 -4.46
CA ARG A 125 7.93 1.44 -4.80
C ARG A 125 8.25 0.10 -4.14
N LYS A 126 8.01 -0.02 -2.82
CA LYS A 126 8.25 -1.27 -2.09
C LYS A 126 7.35 -2.42 -2.58
N GLN A 127 6.09 -2.13 -2.92
CA GLN A 127 5.18 -3.12 -3.49
C GLN A 127 5.66 -3.57 -4.88
N ASN A 128 6.11 -2.63 -5.72
CA ASN A 128 6.61 -2.95 -7.05
C ASN A 128 7.89 -3.80 -6.99
N GLU A 129 8.82 -3.48 -6.08
CA GLU A 129 10.01 -4.31 -5.84
C GLU A 129 9.63 -5.74 -5.43
N ARG A 130 8.65 -5.91 -4.53
CA ARG A 130 8.13 -7.24 -4.15
C ARG A 130 7.45 -7.95 -5.32
N SER A 131 6.65 -7.25 -6.10
CA SER A 131 5.98 -7.82 -7.27
C SER A 131 6.97 -8.31 -8.32
N ILE A 132 8.08 -7.59 -8.52
CA ILE A 132 9.16 -8.01 -9.41
C ILE A 132 9.81 -9.28 -8.86
N ALA A 133 10.13 -9.32 -7.57
CA ALA A 133 10.72 -10.50 -6.93
C ALA A 133 9.79 -11.73 -7.00
N ASP A 134 8.49 -11.56 -6.77
CA ASP A 134 7.48 -12.62 -6.89
C ASP A 134 7.38 -13.11 -8.34
N THR A 135 7.42 -12.20 -9.30
CA THR A 135 7.40 -12.56 -10.73
C THR A 135 8.66 -13.33 -11.12
N GLU A 136 9.83 -12.93 -10.64
CA GLU A 136 11.08 -13.65 -10.88
C GLU A 136 11.04 -15.05 -10.24
N TYR A 137 10.53 -15.15 -9.01
CA TYR A 137 10.34 -16.42 -8.31
C TYR A 137 9.41 -17.35 -9.09
N LEU A 138 8.22 -16.87 -9.47
CA LEU A 138 7.26 -17.64 -10.27
C LEU A 138 7.85 -18.06 -11.62
N THR A 139 8.62 -17.19 -12.28
CA THR A 139 9.27 -17.52 -13.56
C THR A 139 10.30 -18.63 -13.38
N ARG A 140 11.08 -18.58 -12.30
CA ARG A 140 12.06 -19.62 -11.96
C ARG A 140 11.37 -20.94 -11.61
N GLU A 141 10.28 -20.87 -10.84
CA GLU A 141 9.49 -22.04 -10.46
C GLU A 141 8.83 -22.69 -11.69
N ILE A 142 8.28 -21.90 -12.61
CA ILE A 142 7.72 -22.38 -13.89
C ILE A 142 8.82 -23.00 -14.76
N ALA A 143 10.01 -22.41 -14.80
CA ALA A 143 11.15 -22.99 -15.53
C ALA A 143 11.58 -24.34 -14.93
N ALA A 144 11.64 -24.46 -13.61
CA ALA A 144 11.93 -25.71 -12.91
C ALA A 144 10.82 -26.76 -13.14
N LEU A 145 9.55 -26.35 -13.04
CA LEU A 145 8.40 -27.21 -13.32
C LEU A 145 8.41 -27.70 -14.77
N ARG A 146 8.75 -26.83 -15.72
CA ARG A 146 8.90 -27.17 -17.14
C ARG A 146 10.04 -28.17 -17.37
N MET A 147 11.17 -28.02 -16.68
CA MET A 147 12.28 -28.98 -16.78
C MET A 147 11.87 -30.33 -16.19
N GLY A 148 11.26 -30.36 -15.00
CA GLY A 148 10.76 -31.59 -14.38
C GLY A 148 9.68 -32.29 -15.21
N LEU A 149 8.76 -31.55 -15.82
CA LEU A 149 7.78 -32.12 -16.75
C LEU A 149 8.41 -32.55 -18.08
N GLY A 150 9.41 -31.80 -18.57
CA GLY A 150 10.14 -32.13 -19.80
C GLY A 150 10.98 -33.41 -19.70
N GLU A 151 11.50 -33.71 -18.51
CA GLU A 151 12.20 -34.97 -18.24
C GLU A 151 11.24 -36.16 -18.08
N VAL A 152 10.00 -35.93 -17.59
CA VAL A 152 9.05 -37.01 -17.25
C VAL A 152 8.04 -37.30 -18.38
N ALA A 153 7.77 -36.36 -19.28
CA ALA A 153 6.74 -36.58 -20.30
C ALA A 153 6.97 -35.73 -21.54
N THR A 154 7.27 -36.35 -22.70
CA THR A 154 6.58 -35.87 -23.91
C THR A 154 6.53 -36.82 -25.10
N ARG A 155 7.38 -37.84 -25.21
CA ARG A 155 7.22 -38.75 -26.37
C ARG A 155 7.66 -40.18 -26.14
N ASP A 156 8.91 -40.38 -25.74
CA ASP A 156 9.44 -41.74 -25.72
C ASP A 156 8.92 -42.54 -24.52
N TRP A 157 8.78 -41.91 -23.34
CA TRP A 157 8.16 -42.55 -22.18
C TRP A 157 6.66 -42.83 -22.37
N ILE A 158 5.89 -41.85 -22.86
CA ILE A 158 4.45 -42.04 -23.14
C ILE A 158 4.25 -43.11 -24.22
N ARG A 159 5.13 -43.17 -25.22
CA ARG A 159 5.09 -44.19 -26.28
C ARG A 159 5.47 -45.56 -25.74
N SER A 160 6.50 -45.69 -24.90
CA SER A 160 6.87 -46.98 -24.32
C SER A 160 5.77 -47.51 -23.41
N GLU A 161 5.18 -46.65 -22.56
CA GLU A 161 4.11 -47.05 -21.65
C GLU A 161 2.84 -47.46 -22.41
N LEU A 162 2.46 -46.71 -23.46
CA LEU A 162 1.34 -47.10 -24.33
C LEU A 162 1.62 -48.42 -25.06
N GLN A 163 2.86 -48.66 -25.51
CA GLN A 163 3.21 -49.91 -26.17
C GLN A 163 3.21 -51.10 -25.21
N ASP A 164 3.73 -50.94 -23.99
CA ASP A 164 3.70 -51.98 -22.97
C ASP A 164 2.25 -52.30 -22.57
N LEU A 165 1.40 -51.30 -22.37
CA LEU A 165 -0.03 -51.50 -22.07
C LEU A 165 -0.79 -52.19 -23.22
N ILE A 166 -0.50 -51.83 -24.48
CA ILE A 166 -1.10 -52.50 -25.66
C ILE A 166 -0.65 -53.96 -25.71
N LYS A 167 0.64 -54.21 -25.49
CA LYS A 167 1.21 -55.55 -25.53
C LYS A 167 0.62 -56.43 -24.43
N GLU A 168 0.45 -55.90 -23.22
CA GLU A 168 -0.20 -56.60 -22.11
C GLU A 168 -1.67 -56.95 -22.45
N LEU A 169 -2.42 -56.04 -23.08
CA LEU A 169 -3.79 -56.31 -23.51
C LEU A 169 -3.87 -57.36 -24.62
N GLU A 170 -2.93 -57.37 -25.56
CA GLU A 170 -2.86 -58.34 -26.65
C GLU A 170 -2.49 -59.74 -26.13
N GLU A 171 -1.51 -59.81 -25.22
CA GLU A 171 -1.10 -61.05 -24.55
C GLU A 171 -2.24 -61.62 -23.69
N ARG A 172 -3.03 -60.76 -23.05
CA ARG A 172 -4.24 -61.14 -22.31
C ARG A 172 -5.38 -61.60 -23.23
N ARG A 173 -5.49 -61.01 -24.43
CA ARG A 173 -6.46 -61.44 -25.47
C ARG A 173 -6.08 -62.79 -26.07
N ASP A 174 -4.80 -63.04 -26.27
CA ASP A 174 -4.30 -64.31 -26.82
C ASP A 174 -4.33 -65.43 -25.78
N LEU A 175 -4.24 -65.10 -24.47
CA LEU A 175 -4.40 -66.04 -23.36
C LEU A 175 -5.87 -66.45 -23.12
N PHE A 176 -6.82 -65.58 -23.45
CA PHE A 176 -8.24 -65.88 -23.46
C PHE A 176 -8.78 -65.78 -24.89
N PRO A 177 -8.47 -66.74 -25.77
CA PRO A 177 -9.13 -66.81 -27.06
C PRO A 177 -10.61 -67.03 -26.73
N SER A 178 -11.41 -65.98 -26.88
CA SER A 178 -12.86 -66.12 -26.90
C SER A 178 -13.17 -67.04 -28.06
N GLY A 179 -13.28 -68.32 -27.73
CA GLY A 179 -13.81 -69.34 -28.62
C GLY A 179 -15.20 -68.92 -29.04
N ASP A 180 -15.56 -69.42 -30.22
CA ASP A 180 -16.88 -69.41 -30.86
C ASP A 180 -17.09 -68.26 -31.86
N ALA A 181 -17.52 -68.48 -33.11
CA ALA A 181 -17.79 -69.70 -33.86
C ALA A 181 -18.02 -69.36 -35.35
N HIS A 182 -17.61 -70.28 -36.23
CA HIS A 182 -18.42 -70.94 -37.27
C HIS A 182 -19.36 -70.15 -38.21
N GLY A 183 -19.22 -70.40 -39.52
CA GLY A 183 -20.24 -70.15 -40.55
C GLY A 183 -19.74 -70.40 -41.98
N ARG A 184 -19.37 -71.65 -42.30
CA ARG A 184 -20.11 -72.59 -43.18
C ARG A 184 -19.72 -72.50 -44.67
N ASP A 185 -18.75 -73.34 -45.02
CA ASP A 185 -18.64 -73.92 -46.36
C ASP A 185 -19.85 -74.81 -46.61
N VAL A 186 -20.65 -74.51 -47.63
CA VAL A 186 -21.71 -75.40 -48.12
C VAL A 186 -21.36 -75.77 -49.56
N PRO A 187 -21.08 -77.04 -49.86
CA PRO A 187 -20.95 -77.50 -51.23
C PRO A 187 -22.33 -77.86 -51.76
N ASP A 188 -22.70 -77.41 -52.97
CA ASP A 188 -23.56 -78.23 -53.83
C ASP A 188 -23.52 -77.83 -55.32
N ARG A 189 -23.34 -78.89 -56.12
CA ARG A 189 -23.52 -79.08 -57.58
C ARG A 189 -22.62 -78.39 -58.60
#